data_AF-A0A7X5SB83-F1
#
_entry.id   AF-A0A7X5SB83-F1
#
_cell.length_a   1.000
_cell.length_b   1.000
_cell.length_c   1.000
_cell.angle_alpha   90.00
_cell.angle_beta   90.00
_cell.angle_gamma   90.00
#
_symmetry.space_group_name_H-M   'P 1'
#
loop_
_entity.id
_entity.type
_entity.pdbx_description
1 polymer ?
#
loop_
_entity_poly.entity_id
_entity_poly.type
_entity_poly.pdbx_seq_one_letter_code
_entity_poly.pdbx_strand_id
1 'polypeptide(L)'
;DNKSALNVSINESFVTTLPLTGRPFAESTPRRWWNSLGARGSMPVHQDLTLPVGAFSANSQLRFHFFFDRPQGEECKNTFPDVSGAIDADSSIDLSGFHHYMAMPNLAAFANAGYPFTRLADLSESTIVLPDNPGDQDLGNVLTLLGRFG
;
A
#
# COMPACT_ATOMS: atom_id res chain seq x y z
N ASP A 1 -25.16 3.39 -16.09
CA ASP A 1 -24.29 3.65 -14.93
C ASP A 1 -22.92 3.07 -15.15
N ASN A 2 -21.87 3.87 -15.04
CA ASN A 2 -20.48 3.39 -15.14
C ASN A 2 -20.04 2.89 -13.75
N LYS A 3 -19.78 1.59 -13.61
CA LYS A 3 -19.36 0.96 -12.36
C LYS A 3 -17.83 0.83 -12.22
N SER A 4 -17.06 1.59 -13.00
CA SER A 4 -15.60 1.58 -12.91
C SER A 4 -15.09 2.09 -11.55
N ALA A 5 -14.14 1.37 -10.98
CA ALA A 5 -13.72 1.51 -9.59
C ALA A 5 -12.25 1.10 -9.39
N LEU A 6 -11.58 1.69 -8.40
CA LEU A 6 -10.27 1.29 -7.91
C LEU A 6 -10.44 0.73 -6.50
N ASN A 7 -10.17 -0.56 -6.33
CA ASN A 7 -10.20 -1.21 -5.03
C ASN A 7 -8.83 -1.10 -4.38
N VAL A 8 -8.81 -0.73 -3.11
CA VAL A 8 -7.61 -0.63 -2.28
C VAL A 8 -7.72 -1.65 -1.16
N SER A 9 -6.71 -2.51 -1.03
CA SER A 9 -6.62 -3.50 0.03
C SER A 9 -5.24 -3.52 0.67
N ILE A 10 -5.18 -3.83 1.95
CA ILE A 10 -3.95 -4.06 2.70
C ILE A 10 -3.91 -5.53 3.06
N ASN A 11 -2.88 -6.24 2.61
CA ASN A 11 -2.80 -7.69 2.71
C ASN A 11 -4.05 -8.32 2.08
N GLU A 12 -4.81 -9.10 2.86
CA GLU A 12 -6.08 -9.71 2.45
C GLU A 12 -7.32 -8.93 2.94
N SER A 13 -7.13 -7.75 3.54
CA SER A 13 -8.20 -6.90 4.07
C SER A 13 -8.56 -5.78 3.11
N PHE A 14 -9.84 -5.68 2.77
CA PHE A 14 -10.38 -4.60 1.96
C PHE A 14 -10.45 -3.29 2.77
N VAL A 15 -9.94 -2.20 2.18
CA VAL A 15 -9.95 -0.87 2.81
C VAL A 15 -11.08 -0.01 2.24
N THR A 16 -11.04 0.24 0.94
CA THR A 16 -11.99 1.16 0.29
C THR A 16 -12.07 0.96 -1.22
N THR A 17 -13.12 1.48 -1.82
CA THR A 17 -13.33 1.53 -3.26
C THR A 17 -13.49 2.98 -3.70
N LEU A 18 -12.67 3.38 -4.67
CA LEU A 18 -12.69 4.72 -5.25
C LEU A 18 -13.38 4.68 -6.62
N PRO A 19 -14.47 5.42 -6.84
CA PRO A 19 -15.12 5.44 -8.15
C PRO A 19 -14.26 6.19 -9.18
N LEU A 20 -14.00 5.57 -10.33
CA LEU A 20 -13.18 6.14 -11.41
C LEU A 20 -14.01 7.13 -12.26
N THR A 21 -14.40 8.24 -11.63
CA THR A 21 -15.30 9.25 -12.23
C THR A 21 -14.59 10.53 -12.64
N GLY A 22 -13.26 10.60 -12.46
CA GLY A 22 -12.48 11.83 -12.68
C GLY A 22 -12.74 12.90 -11.61
N ARG A 23 -13.18 12.50 -10.41
CA ARG A 23 -13.47 13.40 -9.29
C ARG A 23 -12.90 12.83 -8.00
N PRO A 24 -12.41 13.68 -7.07
CA PRO A 24 -11.97 13.22 -5.77
C PRO A 24 -13.17 12.67 -4.99
N PHE A 25 -12.99 11.46 -4.49
CA PHE A 25 -13.88 10.81 -3.54
C PHE A 25 -13.80 11.51 -2.18
N ALA A 26 -14.96 11.73 -1.58
CA ALA A 26 -15.08 12.25 -0.23
C ALA A 26 -16.00 11.31 0.56
N GLU A 27 -15.54 10.89 1.74
CA GLU A 27 -16.31 10.01 2.64
C GLU A 27 -17.52 10.75 3.24
N SER A 28 -17.42 12.06 3.46
CA SER A 28 -18.51 12.84 4.04
C SER A 28 -19.56 13.24 3.00
N THR A 29 -20.83 12.98 3.32
CA THR A 29 -22.00 13.27 2.47
C THR A 29 -22.06 14.71 1.94
N PRO A 30 -21.80 15.77 2.76
CA PRO A 30 -21.88 17.15 2.29
C PRO A 30 -20.80 17.46 1.25
N ARG A 31 -19.59 16.94 1.47
CA ARG A 31 -18.42 17.17 0.61
C ARG A 31 -18.52 16.37 -0.68
N ARG A 32 -19.09 15.16 -0.62
CA ARG A 32 -19.43 14.36 -1.82
C ARG A 32 -20.46 15.06 -2.70
N TRP A 33 -21.50 15.66 -2.10
CA TRP A 33 -22.49 16.45 -2.84
C TRP A 33 -21.84 17.69 -3.49
N TRP A 34 -21.01 18.42 -2.75
CA TRP A 34 -20.26 19.56 -3.29
C TRP A 34 -19.35 19.16 -4.47
N ASN A 35 -18.60 18.06 -4.34
CA ASN A 35 -17.75 17.51 -5.40
C ASN A 35 -18.57 17.04 -6.61
N SER A 36 -19.84 16.66 -6.44
CA SER A 36 -20.74 16.27 -7.53
C SER A 36 -21.24 17.46 -8.37
N LEU A 37 -21.23 18.67 -7.80
CA LEU A 37 -21.62 19.91 -8.51
C LEU A 37 -20.47 20.52 -9.32
N GLY A 38 -19.22 20.15 -9.04
CA GLY A 38 -18.07 20.58 -9.84
C GLY A 38 -18.13 20.08 -11.29
N ALA A 39 -17.36 20.70 -12.19
CA ALA A 39 -17.12 20.13 -13.52
C ALA A 39 -16.48 18.74 -13.38
N ARG A 40 -16.65 17.84 -14.37
CA ARG A 40 -15.86 16.59 -14.40
C ARG A 40 -14.38 17.02 -14.40
N GLY A 41 -13.64 16.65 -13.37
CA GLY A 41 -12.26 17.07 -13.19
C GLY A 41 -11.39 16.53 -14.32
N SER A 42 -10.45 17.36 -14.79
CA SER A 42 -9.35 16.89 -15.62
C SER A 42 -8.52 15.89 -14.82
N MET A 43 -8.14 14.78 -15.44
CA MET A 43 -7.09 13.92 -14.90
C MET A 43 -5.76 14.69 -14.92
N PRO A 44 -4.85 14.49 -13.94
CA PRO A 44 -4.92 13.54 -12.83
C PRO A 44 -5.80 14.00 -11.66
N VAL A 45 -6.39 13.04 -10.94
CA VAL A 45 -7.17 13.31 -9.71
C VAL A 45 -6.31 12.99 -8.51
N HIS A 46 -6.12 13.97 -7.62
CA HIS A 46 -5.49 13.74 -6.33
C HIS A 46 -6.52 13.22 -5.31
N GLN A 47 -6.17 12.14 -4.60
CA GLN A 47 -7.04 11.50 -3.63
C GLN A 47 -6.26 11.14 -2.37
N ASP A 48 -6.59 11.81 -1.27
CA ASP A 48 -6.09 11.42 0.06
C ASP A 48 -6.84 10.17 0.55
N LEU A 49 -6.09 9.17 1.02
CA LEU A 49 -6.62 7.93 1.58
C LEU A 49 -6.09 7.73 2.99
N THR A 50 -7.00 7.63 3.95
CA THR A 50 -6.62 7.25 5.32
C THR A 50 -6.61 5.74 5.42
N LEU A 51 -5.44 5.16 5.64
CA LEU A 51 -5.27 3.71 5.76
C LEU A 51 -5.49 3.26 7.21
N PRO A 52 -6.23 2.15 7.46
CA PRO A 52 -6.46 1.66 8.80
C PRO A 52 -5.17 1.06 9.38
N VAL A 53 -4.69 1.68 10.46
CA VAL A 53 -3.50 1.25 11.23
C VAL A 53 -3.53 -0.23 11.63
N GLY A 54 -4.69 -0.79 11.99
CA GLY A 54 -4.79 -2.17 12.46
C GLY A 54 -4.61 -3.26 11.40
N ALA A 55 -4.65 -2.91 10.11
CA ALA A 55 -4.48 -3.89 9.02
C ALA A 55 -2.99 -4.12 8.66
N PHE A 56 -2.10 -3.27 9.15
CA PHE A 56 -0.66 -3.37 8.90
C PHE A 56 0.02 -4.34 9.86
N SER A 57 0.94 -5.11 9.30
CA SER A 57 1.94 -5.91 10.02
C SER A 57 3.35 -5.49 9.57
N ALA A 58 4.38 -6.10 10.16
CA ALA A 58 5.77 -5.76 9.88
C ALA A 58 6.15 -5.89 8.40
N ASN A 59 5.53 -6.83 7.68
CA ASN A 59 5.55 -6.88 6.22
C ASN A 59 4.10 -6.78 5.74
N SER A 60 3.78 -5.75 4.96
CA SER A 60 2.42 -5.53 4.45
C SER A 60 2.44 -5.21 2.97
N GLN A 61 1.47 -5.74 2.24
CA GLN A 61 1.27 -5.44 0.83
C GLN A 61 0.08 -4.50 0.66
N LEU A 62 0.31 -3.30 0.10
CA LEU A 62 -0.76 -2.43 -0.36
C LEU A 62 -1.08 -2.78 -1.82
N ARG A 63 -2.34 -3.12 -2.11
CA ARG A 63 -2.78 -3.57 -3.43
C ARG A 63 -3.83 -2.62 -3.99
N PHE A 64 -3.58 -2.15 -5.20
CA PHE A 64 -4.47 -1.29 -5.98
C PHE A 64 -4.99 -2.07 -7.17
N HIS A 65 -6.30 -2.30 -7.24
CA HIS A 65 -6.91 -3.08 -8.30
C HIS A 65 -7.92 -2.24 -9.10
N PHE A 66 -7.58 -1.93 -10.35
CA PHE A 66 -8.45 -1.22 -11.27
C PHE A 66 -9.50 -2.18 -11.85
N PHE A 67 -10.77 -1.84 -11.63
CA PHE A 67 -11.93 -2.48 -12.23
C PHE A 67 -12.59 -1.52 -13.21
N PHE A 68 -12.63 -1.87 -14.49
CA PHE A 68 -13.29 -1.06 -15.51
C PHE A 68 -14.58 -1.73 -15.94
N ASP A 69 -15.70 -1.04 -15.74
CA ASP A 69 -16.99 -1.43 -16.27
C ASP A 69 -17.02 -1.10 -17.76
N ARG A 70 -16.86 -2.13 -18.59
CA ARG A 70 -16.84 -1.96 -20.05
C ARG A 70 -18.28 -2.01 -20.55
N PRO A 71 -18.77 -0.95 -21.23
CA PRO A 71 -20.05 -1.05 -21.91
C PRO A 71 -19.97 -2.18 -22.94
N GLN A 72 -20.97 -3.07 -22.94
CA GLN A 72 -21.13 -4.08 -23.98
C GLN A 72 -21.21 -3.35 -25.31
N GLY A 73 -20.33 -3.68 -26.25
CA GLY A 73 -20.47 -3.23 -27.63
C GLY A 73 -21.80 -3.73 -28.20
N GLU A 74 -22.37 -3.01 -29.17
CA GLU A 74 -23.49 -3.52 -29.97
C GLU A 74 -23.15 -4.94 -30.49
N GLU A 75 -24.15 -5.82 -30.58
CA GLU A 75 -23.93 -7.18 -31.07
C GLU A 75 -23.12 -7.16 -32.39
N CYS A 76 -22.08 -7.99 -32.45
CA CYS A 76 -21.15 -8.11 -33.58
C CYS A 76 -20.15 -6.95 -33.82
N LYS A 77 -20.01 -5.96 -32.92
CA LYS A 77 -18.87 -5.03 -32.92
C LYS A 77 -17.85 -5.42 -31.85
N ASN A 78 -16.74 -6.03 -32.29
CA ASN A 78 -15.59 -6.39 -31.46
C ASN A 78 -14.69 -5.17 -31.14
N THR A 79 -15.29 -4.01 -30.88
CA THR A 79 -14.56 -2.78 -30.59
C THR A 79 -14.71 -2.46 -29.11
N PHE A 80 -13.78 -2.97 -28.32
CA PHE A 80 -13.68 -2.61 -26.91
C PHE A 80 -12.93 -1.27 -26.81
N PRO A 81 -13.44 -0.29 -26.05
CA PRO A 81 -12.67 0.91 -25.76
C PRO A 81 -11.43 0.53 -24.95
N ASP A 82 -10.28 1.09 -25.31
CA ASP A 82 -9.05 0.97 -24.52
C ASP A 82 -9.24 1.76 -23.23
N VAL A 83 -9.27 1.04 -22.10
CA VAL A 83 -9.47 1.61 -20.76
C VAL A 83 -8.19 1.39 -19.97
N SER A 84 -7.52 2.48 -19.64
CA SER A 84 -6.30 2.48 -18.87
C SER A 84 -6.44 3.35 -17.63
N GLY A 85 -5.72 2.98 -16.58
CA GLY A 85 -5.60 3.71 -15.34
C GLY A 85 -4.16 3.61 -14.87
N ALA A 86 -3.64 4.71 -14.32
CA ALA A 86 -2.30 4.76 -13.76
C ALA A 86 -2.37 5.46 -12.41
N ILE A 87 -1.47 5.05 -11.51
CA ILE A 87 -1.18 5.78 -10.28
C ILE A 87 0.07 6.60 -10.57
N ASP A 88 0.03 7.88 -10.25
CA ASP A 88 1.16 8.78 -10.47
C ASP A 88 2.37 8.35 -9.63
N ALA A 89 3.57 8.41 -10.20
CA ALA A 89 4.82 8.09 -9.51
C ALA A 89 5.11 9.07 -8.36
N ASP A 90 4.57 10.29 -8.41
CA ASP A 90 4.68 11.29 -7.35
C ASP A 90 3.70 11.03 -6.18
N SER A 91 2.95 9.92 -6.21
CA SER A 91 2.10 9.53 -5.08
C SER A 91 2.94 9.10 -3.87
N SER A 92 2.71 9.72 -2.72
CA SER A 92 3.43 9.43 -1.48
C SER A 92 2.57 8.65 -0.46
N ILE A 93 3.22 7.83 0.36
CA ILE A 93 2.62 7.21 1.53
C ILE A 93 3.24 7.85 2.77
N ASP A 94 2.42 8.50 3.60
CA ASP A 94 2.86 9.06 4.87
C ASP A 94 2.50 8.11 6.02
N LEU A 95 3.52 7.59 6.71
CA LEU A 95 3.41 6.72 7.88
C LEU A 95 3.79 7.44 9.19
N SER A 96 4.06 8.75 9.15
CA SER A 96 4.54 9.52 10.31
C SER A 96 3.53 9.58 11.47
N GLY A 97 2.23 9.47 11.16
CA GLY A 97 1.15 9.47 12.15
C GLY A 97 0.95 8.13 12.89
N PHE A 98 1.73 7.09 12.59
CA PHE A 98 1.61 5.80 13.28
C PHE A 98 2.13 5.93 14.71
N HIS A 99 1.28 5.61 15.69
CA HIS A 99 1.72 5.51 17.08
C HIS A 99 2.69 4.33 17.22
N HIS A 100 3.96 4.64 17.49
CA HIS A 100 5.00 3.66 17.79
C HIS A 100 4.83 3.14 19.21
N TYR A 101 3.85 2.25 19.42
CA TYR A 101 3.71 1.53 20.68
C TYR A 101 3.57 0.04 20.41
N MET A 102 4.44 -0.74 21.02
CA MET A 102 4.34 -2.19 21.05
C MET A 102 4.71 -2.68 22.44
N ALA A 103 3.85 -3.51 23.02
CA ALA A 103 4.16 -4.19 24.26
C ALA A 103 5.33 -5.16 24.06
N MET A 104 6.33 -5.08 24.94
CA MET A 104 7.52 -5.93 24.91
C MET A 104 7.52 -6.91 26.09
N PRO A 105 8.10 -8.12 25.94
CA PRO A 105 8.74 -8.66 24.74
C PRO A 105 7.71 -9.16 23.69
N ASN A 106 7.98 -8.93 22.40
CA ASN A 106 7.15 -9.43 21.30
C ASN A 106 7.96 -10.32 20.35
N LEU A 107 7.73 -11.64 20.44
CA LEU A 107 8.44 -12.63 19.62
C LEU A 107 8.08 -12.54 18.13
N ALA A 108 6.83 -12.18 17.80
CA ALA A 108 6.40 -12.06 16.42
C ALA A 108 7.10 -10.89 15.72
N ALA A 109 7.28 -9.77 16.42
CA ALA A 109 8.01 -8.63 15.88
C ALA A 109 9.50 -8.94 15.64
N PHE A 110 10.13 -9.66 16.57
CA PHE A 110 11.51 -10.10 16.41
C PHE A 110 11.68 -11.11 15.26
N ALA A 111 10.84 -12.16 15.21
CA ALA A 111 10.97 -13.22 14.21
C ALA A 111 10.65 -12.75 12.77
N ASN A 112 9.76 -11.78 12.62
CA ASN A 112 9.32 -11.31 11.30
C ASN A 112 10.11 -10.10 10.80
N ALA A 113 10.61 -9.24 11.69
CA ALA A 113 11.24 -7.98 11.29
C ALA A 113 12.47 -7.59 12.10
N GLY A 114 12.99 -8.48 12.97
CA GLY A 114 14.17 -8.23 13.81
C GLY A 114 14.00 -7.10 14.83
N TYR A 115 12.80 -6.50 14.94
CA TYR A 115 12.50 -5.43 15.87
C TYR A 115 12.63 -5.93 17.32
N PRO A 116 13.25 -5.16 18.23
CA PRO A 116 13.65 -3.75 18.11
C PRO A 116 15.07 -3.51 17.58
N PHE A 117 15.79 -4.55 17.16
CA PHE A 117 17.20 -4.46 16.83
C PHE A 117 17.46 -3.96 15.39
N THR A 118 16.47 -4.08 14.51
CA THR A 118 16.52 -3.65 13.11
C THR A 118 15.40 -2.63 12.83
N ARG A 119 15.54 -1.42 13.40
CA ARG A 119 14.51 -0.38 13.32
C ARG A 119 14.40 0.26 11.93
N LEU A 120 15.54 0.48 11.28
CA LEU A 120 15.62 1.11 9.97
C LEU A 120 15.69 0.05 8.88
N ALA A 121 14.99 0.29 7.76
CA ALA A 121 14.92 -0.65 6.65
C ALA A 121 16.28 -0.88 5.97
N ASP A 122 17.18 0.10 6.05
CA ASP A 122 18.56 -0.01 5.54
C ASP A 122 19.54 -0.60 6.57
N LEU A 123 19.04 -0.99 7.75
CA LEU A 123 19.82 -1.51 8.87
C LEU A 123 20.93 -0.56 9.38
N SER A 124 20.89 0.73 9.02
CA SER A 124 21.98 1.68 9.29
C SER A 124 22.29 1.92 10.77
N GLU A 125 21.32 1.68 11.66
CA GLU A 125 21.49 1.74 13.12
C GLU A 125 21.62 0.35 13.79
N SER A 126 21.86 -0.69 13.01
CA SER A 126 22.00 -2.07 13.51
C SER A 126 23.46 -2.49 13.59
N THR A 127 23.81 -3.33 14.56
CA THR A 127 25.16 -3.92 14.68
C THR A 127 25.06 -5.43 14.76
N ILE A 128 25.93 -6.12 14.03
CA ILE A 128 26.08 -7.56 14.08
C ILE A 128 27.32 -7.89 14.91
N VAL A 129 27.17 -8.82 15.84
CA VAL A 129 28.28 -9.33 16.66
C VAL A 129 28.65 -10.72 16.16
N LEU A 130 29.93 -10.93 15.84
CA LEU A 130 30.48 -12.19 15.35
C LEU A 130 31.61 -12.67 16.26
N PRO A 131 31.92 -13.97 16.28
CA PRO A 131 33.14 -14.47 16.90
C PRO A 131 34.38 -13.92 16.19
N ASP A 132 35.53 -13.91 16.88
CA ASP A 132 36.79 -13.32 16.37
C ASP A 132 37.26 -13.95 15.05
N ASN A 133 36.89 -15.21 14.79
CA ASN A 133 37.26 -15.95 13.59
C ASN A 133 36.02 -16.66 13.02
N PRO A 134 35.14 -15.95 12.29
CA PRO A 134 33.87 -16.49 11.81
C PRO A 134 34.12 -17.53 10.71
N GLY A 135 33.44 -18.67 10.81
CA GLY A 135 33.45 -19.68 9.76
C GLY A 135 32.44 -19.39 8.64
N ASP A 136 32.47 -20.20 7.59
CA ASP A 136 31.55 -20.06 6.45
C ASP A 136 30.06 -20.13 6.86
N GLN A 137 29.75 -20.94 7.88
CA GLN A 137 28.39 -21.03 8.42
C GLN A 137 27.95 -19.75 9.14
N ASP A 138 28.85 -19.11 9.88
CA ASP A 138 28.55 -17.85 10.58
C ASP A 138 28.26 -16.74 9.58
N LEU A 139 29.09 -16.64 8.54
CA LEU A 139 28.90 -15.68 7.44
C LEU A 139 27.59 -15.97 6.68
N GLY A 140 27.29 -17.23 6.39
CA GLY A 140 26.03 -17.63 5.76
C GLY A 140 24.81 -17.24 6.59
N ASN A 141 24.86 -17.43 7.90
CA ASN A 141 23.78 -17.03 8.81
C ASN A 141 23.60 -15.51 8.83
N VAL A 142 24.70 -14.74 8.90
CA VAL A 142 24.65 -13.28 8.86
C VAL A 142 24.02 -12.78 7.58
N LEU A 143 24.47 -13.27 6.42
CA LEU A 143 23.91 -12.87 5.13
C LEU A 143 22.42 -13.23 5.00
N THR A 144 22.03 -14.38 5.56
CA THR A 144 20.62 -14.80 5.62
C THR A 144 19.79 -13.86 6.49
N LEU A 145 20.31 -13.45 7.65
CA LEU A 145 19.64 -12.50 8.54
C LEU A 145 19.53 -11.12 7.90
N LEU A 146 20.60 -10.62 7.28
CA LEU A 146 20.62 -9.35 6.56
C LEU A 146 19.61 -9.35 5.41
N GLY A 147 19.57 -10.41 4.59
CA GLY A 147 18.59 -10.53 3.49
C GLY A 147 17.15 -10.77 3.95
N ARG A 148 16.94 -11.16 5.21
CA ARG A 148 15.59 -11.33 5.79
C ARG A 148 15.05 -10.03 6.39
N PHE A 149 15.91 -9.20 6.97
CA PHE A 149 15.51 -8.01 7.70
C PHE A 149 15.78 -6.68 6.97
N GLY A 150 16.61 -6.67 5.92
CA GLY A 150 16.84 -5.53 5.03
C GLY A 150 16.20 -5.68 3.65
#